data_AF-A0A316EVT0-F1
#
_entry.id   AF-A0A316EVT0-F1
#
_cell.length_a   1.000
_cell.length_b   1.000
_cell.length_c   1.000
_cell.angle_alpha   90.00
_cell.angle_beta   90.00
_cell.angle_gamma   90.00
#
_symmetry.space_group_name_H-M   'P 1'
#
loop_
_entity.id
_entity.type
_entity.pdbx_description
1 polymer ?
#
loop_
_entity_poly.entity_id
_entity_poly.type
_entity_poly.pdbx_seq_one_letter_code
_entity_poly.pdbx_strand_id
1 'polypeptide(L)'
;MNLDALQQRLGYRFSKPELLQQALTHRSHSAQHNERLEFLGDSVLNCAVADMLYGMFGKLDEGDLSRVRANLVKQQALYEIAQMLQLSDTLRLGEGELKSGGFRRPSILADALEAIVGAVFLDSGFDAARGLIRKLYIPILEQVDPRTLGKDAKTLLQEYLQGHKIALPQYNVVATHGAAHSQQFEVECTVPKLEVSVFGTGASRRAAEQAAAKLALDEVQKLVPQLLKRSRAERTGKTRKQPVPPDPQLSLRLKE
;
A
#
# COMPACT_ATOMS: atom_id res chain seq x y z
N MET A 1 -23.61 26.50 10.21
CA MET A 1 -22.53 25.60 10.66
C MET A 1 -21.22 26.35 10.47
N ASN A 2 -20.44 26.61 11.52
CA ASN A 2 -19.14 27.25 11.34
C ASN A 2 -18.14 26.17 10.85
N LEU A 3 -17.63 26.31 9.63
CA LEU A 3 -16.68 25.39 9.01
C LEU A 3 -15.22 25.82 9.19
N ASP A 4 -14.95 26.81 10.06
CA ASP A 4 -13.62 27.36 10.30
C ASP A 4 -12.63 26.32 10.79
N ALA A 5 -13.07 25.40 11.65
CA ALA A 5 -12.23 24.32 12.15
C ALA A 5 -11.81 23.36 11.03
N LEU A 6 -12.70 23.04 10.11
CA LEU A 6 -12.37 22.19 8.96
C LEU A 6 -11.39 22.91 8.03
N GLN A 7 -11.63 24.18 7.72
CA GLN A 7 -10.73 24.99 6.90
C GLN A 7 -9.31 25.09 7.51
N GLN A 8 -9.20 25.15 8.84
CA GLN A 8 -7.91 25.08 9.54
C GLN A 8 -7.21 23.73 9.34
N ARG A 9 -7.94 22.62 9.50
CA ARG A 9 -7.40 21.27 9.27
C ARG A 9 -6.95 21.08 7.82
N LEU A 10 -7.75 21.53 6.85
CA LEU A 10 -7.37 21.58 5.44
C LEU A 10 -6.15 22.48 5.22
N GLY A 11 -6.00 23.55 6.00
CA GLY A 11 -5.01 24.61 5.74
C GLY A 11 -5.37 25.45 4.52
N TYR A 12 -6.66 25.57 4.23
CA TYR A 12 -7.19 26.32 3.09
C TYR A 12 -8.41 27.11 3.55
N ARG A 13 -8.43 28.42 3.23
CA ARG A 13 -9.57 29.31 3.50
C ARG A 13 -10.29 29.57 2.19
N PHE A 14 -11.56 29.19 2.13
CA PHE A 14 -12.40 29.42 0.96
C PHE A 14 -12.76 30.90 0.83
N SER A 15 -12.57 31.43 -0.38
CA SER A 15 -13.09 32.76 -0.75
C SER A 15 -14.59 32.70 -1.00
N LYS A 16 -15.08 31.55 -1.48
CA LYS A 16 -16.49 31.21 -1.71
C LYS A 16 -16.94 30.09 -0.75
N PRO A 17 -17.38 30.40 0.49
CA PRO A 17 -17.77 29.41 1.48
C PRO A 17 -18.87 28.44 1.01
N GLU A 18 -19.69 28.86 0.06
CA GLU A 18 -20.74 28.04 -0.56
C GLU A 18 -20.19 26.80 -1.27
N LEU A 19 -18.97 26.87 -1.83
CA LEU A 19 -18.33 25.73 -2.48
C LEU A 19 -18.00 24.63 -1.47
N LEU A 20 -17.47 25.01 -0.30
CA LEU A 20 -17.22 24.06 0.78
C LEU A 20 -18.52 23.48 1.33
N GLN A 21 -19.56 24.31 1.49
CA GLN A 21 -20.87 23.83 1.93
C GLN A 21 -21.46 22.81 0.93
N GLN A 22 -21.33 23.06 -0.37
CA GLN A 22 -21.78 22.12 -1.41
C GLN A 22 -20.96 20.83 -1.40
N ALA A 23 -19.63 20.91 -1.25
CA ALA A 23 -18.76 19.72 -1.18
C ALA A 23 -19.11 18.78 -0.02
N LEU A 24 -19.58 19.35 1.10
CA LEU A 24 -20.01 18.60 2.29
C LEU A 24 -21.48 18.14 2.23
N THR A 25 -22.20 18.45 1.15
CA THR A 25 -23.63 18.13 1.02
C THR A 25 -23.83 16.90 0.15
N HIS A 26 -24.28 15.82 0.77
CA HIS A 26 -24.61 14.58 0.06
C HIS A 26 -25.96 14.70 -0.66
N ARG A 27 -26.12 13.97 -1.77
CA ARG A 27 -27.36 13.91 -2.58
C ARG A 27 -28.64 13.64 -1.79
N SER A 28 -28.54 12.93 -0.67
CA SER A 28 -29.70 12.65 0.20
C SER A 28 -30.24 13.88 0.92
N HIS A 29 -29.45 14.95 1.03
CA HIS A 29 -29.76 16.14 1.81
C HIS A 29 -30.35 17.27 0.97
N SER A 30 -29.86 17.46 -0.26
CA SER A 30 -30.24 18.59 -1.13
C SER A 30 -30.04 18.24 -2.60
N ALA A 31 -30.79 18.90 -3.48
CA ALA A 31 -30.57 18.86 -4.93
C ALA A 31 -29.25 19.55 -5.35
N GLN A 32 -28.78 20.54 -4.57
CA GLN A 32 -27.44 21.09 -4.73
C GLN A 32 -26.48 20.29 -3.83
N HIS A 33 -25.84 19.29 -4.42
CA HIS A 33 -24.97 18.34 -3.73
C HIS A 33 -23.58 18.24 -4.37
N ASN A 34 -22.75 17.37 -3.81
CA ASN A 34 -21.32 17.24 -4.05
C ASN A 34 -20.92 16.44 -5.30
N GLU A 35 -21.76 15.54 -5.84
CA GLU A 35 -21.40 14.65 -6.97
C GLU A 35 -20.71 15.34 -8.18
N ARG A 36 -21.12 16.57 -8.54
CA ARG A 36 -20.44 17.31 -9.63
C ARG A 36 -19.07 17.83 -9.24
N LEU A 37 -18.89 18.19 -7.97
CA LEU A 37 -17.60 18.59 -7.42
C LEU A 37 -16.69 17.38 -7.25
N GLU A 38 -17.23 16.25 -6.81
CA GLU A 38 -16.56 14.95 -6.72
C GLU A 38 -15.99 14.55 -8.08
N PHE A 39 -16.82 14.52 -9.13
CA PHE A 39 -16.40 14.22 -10.49
C PHE A 39 -15.21 15.06 -10.96
N LEU A 40 -15.25 16.38 -10.72
CA LEU A 40 -14.15 17.27 -11.07
C LEU A 40 -12.92 17.04 -10.17
N GLY A 41 -13.18 16.86 -8.88
CA GLY A 41 -12.19 16.65 -7.84
C GLY A 41 -11.36 15.40 -8.05
N ASP A 42 -11.95 14.29 -8.47
CA ASP A 42 -11.25 13.05 -8.81
C ASP A 42 -10.19 13.29 -9.90
N SER A 43 -10.55 14.00 -10.98
CA SER A 43 -9.61 14.32 -12.05
C SER A 43 -8.47 15.22 -11.59
N VAL A 44 -8.77 16.24 -10.77
CA VAL A 44 -7.77 17.14 -10.19
C VAL A 44 -6.84 16.38 -9.23
N LEU A 45 -7.41 15.51 -8.40
CA LEU A 45 -6.70 14.67 -7.45
C LEU A 45 -5.72 13.74 -8.16
N ASN A 46 -6.19 13.01 -9.17
CA ASN A 46 -5.36 12.11 -9.97
C ASN A 46 -4.18 12.83 -10.62
N CYS A 47 -4.42 14.02 -11.18
CA CYS A 47 -3.38 14.82 -11.80
C CYS A 47 -2.35 15.32 -10.77
N ALA A 48 -2.79 15.88 -9.65
CA ALA A 48 -1.90 16.41 -8.62
C ALA A 48 -1.08 15.31 -7.92
N VAL A 49 -1.67 14.13 -7.68
CA VAL A 49 -0.94 12.98 -7.15
C VAL A 49 0.09 12.49 -8.17
N ALA A 50 -0.25 12.41 -9.46
CA ALA A 50 0.71 12.05 -10.50
C ALA A 50 1.90 13.04 -10.59
N ASP A 51 1.63 14.35 -10.56
CA ASP A 51 2.65 15.42 -10.53
C ASP A 51 3.61 15.25 -9.34
N MET A 52 3.04 15.03 -8.15
CA MET A 52 3.82 14.81 -6.93
C MET A 52 4.70 13.56 -7.01
N LEU A 53 4.16 12.43 -7.47
CA LEU A 53 4.92 11.18 -7.60
C LEU A 53 6.04 11.29 -8.65
N TYR A 54 5.76 11.95 -9.79
CA TYR A 54 6.74 12.21 -10.83
C TYR A 54 7.93 13.01 -10.29
N GLY A 55 7.67 14.08 -9.53
CA GLY A 55 8.71 14.91 -8.92
C GLY A 55 9.48 14.21 -7.79
N MET A 56 8.81 13.41 -6.96
CA MET A 56 9.43 12.75 -5.80
C MET A 56 10.25 11.51 -6.16
N PHE A 57 9.81 10.74 -7.17
CA PHE A 57 10.34 9.40 -7.43
C PHE A 57 10.90 9.24 -8.85
N GLY A 58 11.84 10.09 -9.26
CA GLY A 58 12.44 10.08 -10.61
C GLY A 58 13.22 8.82 -11.03
N LYS A 59 13.24 7.77 -10.21
CA LYS A 59 13.85 6.46 -10.52
C LYS A 59 12.83 5.33 -10.67
N LEU A 60 11.55 5.56 -10.35
CA LEU A 60 10.50 4.58 -10.58
C LEU A 60 10.11 4.60 -12.06
N ASP A 61 9.77 3.43 -12.60
CA ASP A 61 9.20 3.33 -13.94
C ASP A 61 7.72 3.72 -13.95
N GLU A 62 7.16 3.84 -15.16
CA GLU A 62 5.76 4.22 -15.36
C GLU A 62 4.78 3.25 -14.66
N GLY A 63 5.04 1.94 -14.72
CA GLY A 63 4.16 0.93 -14.14
C GLY A 63 4.11 1.02 -12.61
N ASP A 64 5.27 1.24 -11.98
CA ASP A 64 5.36 1.49 -10.54
C ASP A 64 4.66 2.80 -10.16
N LEU A 65 4.88 3.89 -10.88
CA LEU A 65 4.22 5.17 -10.63
C LEU A 65 2.69 5.06 -10.75
N SER A 66 2.21 4.40 -11.80
CA SER A 66 0.78 4.16 -12.03
C SER A 66 0.15 3.32 -10.91
N ARG A 67 0.84 2.27 -10.44
CA ARG A 67 0.40 1.46 -9.29
C ARG A 67 0.34 2.27 -8.00
N VAL A 68 1.40 3.03 -7.70
CA VAL A 68 1.48 3.87 -6.49
C VAL A 68 0.35 4.90 -6.51
N ARG A 69 0.13 5.60 -7.63
CA ARG A 69 -0.98 6.54 -7.80
C ARG A 69 -2.32 5.86 -7.54
N ALA A 70 -2.61 4.76 -8.21
CA ALA A 70 -3.87 4.03 -8.05
C ALA A 70 -4.11 3.63 -6.58
N ASN A 71 -3.06 3.26 -5.85
CA ASN A 71 -3.17 2.92 -4.44
C ASN A 71 -3.41 4.13 -3.51
N LEU A 72 -2.97 5.32 -3.92
CA LEU A 72 -3.11 6.57 -3.18
C LEU A 72 -4.46 7.27 -3.41
N VAL A 73 -5.08 7.05 -4.57
CA VAL A 73 -6.38 7.65 -4.94
C VAL A 73 -7.56 6.70 -4.79
N LYS A 74 -7.34 5.47 -4.34
CA LYS A 74 -8.44 4.52 -4.09
C LYS A 74 -9.28 4.97 -2.88
N GLN A 75 -10.56 4.59 -2.88
CA GLN A 75 -11.53 4.89 -1.81
C GLN A 75 -10.97 4.71 -0.40
N GLN A 76 -10.26 3.60 -0.12
CA GLN A 76 -9.73 3.34 1.22
C GLN A 76 -8.70 4.39 1.67
N ALA A 77 -7.81 4.83 0.77
CA ALA A 77 -6.82 5.86 1.09
C ALA A 77 -7.48 7.23 1.31
N LEU A 78 -8.47 7.56 0.47
CA LEU A 78 -9.25 8.79 0.60
C LEU A 78 -10.08 8.82 1.89
N TYR A 79 -10.67 7.68 2.25
CA TYR A 79 -11.37 7.51 3.51
C TYR A 79 -10.45 7.75 4.72
N GLU A 80 -9.24 7.19 4.71
CA GLU A 80 -8.25 7.41 5.79
C GLU A 80 -7.90 8.90 5.92
N ILE A 81 -7.71 9.61 4.81
CA ILE A 81 -7.49 11.07 4.80
C ILE A 81 -8.73 11.82 5.33
N ALA A 82 -9.93 11.44 4.89
CA ALA A 82 -11.18 12.02 5.37
C ALA A 82 -11.38 11.83 6.88
N GLN A 83 -10.93 10.70 7.44
CA GLN A 83 -10.94 10.45 8.89
C GLN A 83 -9.96 11.36 9.61
N MET A 84 -8.74 11.56 9.10
CA MET A 84 -7.77 12.51 9.67
C MET A 84 -8.33 13.94 9.70
N LEU A 85 -9.13 14.30 8.69
CA LEU A 85 -9.80 15.60 8.59
C LEU A 85 -11.11 15.68 9.40
N GLN A 86 -11.53 14.58 10.04
CA GLN A 86 -12.78 14.46 10.80
C GLN A 86 -14.00 14.90 9.97
N LEU A 87 -14.06 14.47 8.70
CA LEU A 87 -15.13 14.88 7.79
C LEU A 87 -16.51 14.37 8.23
N SER A 88 -16.56 13.24 8.94
CA SER A 88 -17.80 12.63 9.46
C SER A 88 -18.68 13.61 10.22
N ASP A 89 -18.07 14.57 10.92
CA ASP A 89 -18.76 15.51 11.81
C ASP A 89 -19.27 16.75 11.08
N THR A 90 -18.91 16.88 9.80
CA THR A 90 -19.18 18.08 8.97
C THR A 90 -20.12 17.81 7.81
N LEU A 91 -20.39 16.54 7.51
CA LEU A 91 -21.26 16.13 6.41
C LEU A 91 -22.72 16.53 6.65
N ARG A 92 -23.36 16.98 5.58
CA ARG A 92 -24.79 17.24 5.52
C ARG A 92 -25.47 16.09 4.79
N LEU A 93 -26.20 15.30 5.54
CA LEU A 93 -26.88 14.09 5.08
C LEU A 93 -28.39 14.24 5.32
N GLY A 94 -29.20 13.52 4.54
CA GLY A 94 -30.64 13.40 4.77
C GLY A 94 -30.90 12.49 5.97
N GLU A 95 -32.07 12.59 6.59
CA GLU A 95 -32.38 11.81 7.80
C GLU A 95 -32.22 10.30 7.63
N GLY A 96 -32.64 9.75 6.48
CA GLY A 96 -32.51 8.33 6.19
C GLY A 96 -31.05 7.88 6.11
N GLU A 97 -30.19 8.68 5.48
CA GLU A 97 -28.76 8.39 5.35
C GLU A 97 -28.02 8.56 6.68
N LEU A 98 -28.44 9.51 7.52
CA LEU A 98 -27.93 9.64 8.88
C LEU A 98 -28.28 8.42 9.74
N LYS A 99 -29.55 7.97 9.69
CA LYS A 99 -30.04 6.81 10.47
C LYS A 99 -29.35 5.51 10.07
N SER A 100 -28.97 5.35 8.79
CA SER A 100 -28.23 4.18 8.30
C SER A 100 -26.72 4.24 8.55
N GLY A 101 -26.21 5.30 9.19
CA GLY A 101 -24.79 5.46 9.49
C GLY A 101 -23.93 5.98 8.34
N GLY A 102 -24.54 6.63 7.33
CA GLY A 102 -23.84 7.13 6.15
C GLY A 102 -22.68 8.09 6.44
N PHE A 103 -22.74 8.83 7.56
CA PHE A 103 -21.66 9.72 8.01
C PHE A 103 -20.34 9.00 8.35
N ARG A 104 -20.35 7.67 8.48
CA ARG A 104 -19.17 6.83 8.67
C ARG A 104 -18.85 5.95 7.46
N ARG A 105 -19.65 6.02 6.39
CA ARG A 105 -19.48 5.14 5.23
C ARG A 105 -18.21 5.55 4.47
N PRO A 106 -17.29 4.59 4.19
CA PRO A 106 -16.04 4.92 3.50
C PRO A 106 -16.22 5.60 2.15
N SER A 107 -17.22 5.19 1.36
CA SER A 107 -17.51 5.81 0.07
C SER A 107 -17.91 7.29 0.24
N ILE A 108 -18.92 7.59 1.07
CA ILE A 108 -19.41 8.97 1.28
C ILE A 108 -18.29 9.91 1.75
N LEU A 109 -17.40 9.43 2.61
CA LEU A 109 -16.27 10.22 3.11
C LEU A 109 -15.18 10.44 2.06
N ALA A 110 -14.91 9.44 1.22
CA ALA A 110 -14.00 9.57 0.08
C ALA A 110 -14.56 10.56 -0.95
N ASP A 111 -15.82 10.40 -1.34
CA ASP A 111 -16.52 11.28 -2.30
C ASP A 111 -16.53 12.73 -1.81
N ALA A 112 -16.73 12.95 -0.51
CA ALA A 112 -16.66 14.29 0.08
C ALA A 112 -15.25 14.90 0.04
N LEU A 113 -14.20 14.10 0.22
CA LEU A 113 -12.82 14.58 0.08
C LEU A 113 -12.53 15.00 -1.36
N GLU A 114 -12.93 14.20 -2.35
CA GLU A 114 -12.82 14.55 -3.76
C GLU A 114 -13.61 15.83 -4.06
N ALA A 115 -14.83 15.94 -3.56
CA ALA A 115 -15.63 17.15 -3.72
C ALA A 115 -14.97 18.39 -3.10
N ILE A 116 -14.28 18.26 -1.96
CA ILE A 116 -13.50 19.36 -1.37
C ILE A 116 -12.35 19.76 -2.30
N VAL A 117 -11.65 18.80 -2.91
CA VAL A 117 -10.60 19.09 -3.90
C VAL A 117 -11.18 19.83 -5.11
N GLY A 118 -12.31 19.37 -5.64
CA GLY A 118 -13.03 20.05 -6.73
C GLY A 118 -13.47 21.46 -6.36
N ALA A 119 -13.95 21.66 -5.12
CA ALA A 119 -14.32 22.96 -4.60
C ALA A 119 -13.13 23.92 -4.49
N VAL A 120 -11.97 23.46 -4.00
CA VAL A 120 -10.74 24.28 -3.94
C VAL A 120 -10.27 24.66 -5.34
N PHE A 121 -10.35 23.72 -6.29
CA PHE A 121 -10.01 24.00 -7.69
C PHE A 121 -10.89 25.09 -8.30
N LEU A 122 -12.21 25.09 -8.04
CA LEU A 122 -13.12 26.14 -8.52
C LEU A 122 -12.95 27.47 -7.79
N ASP A 123 -12.48 27.44 -6.55
CA ASP A 123 -12.28 28.64 -5.74
C ASP A 123 -10.97 29.36 -6.10
N SER A 124 -9.85 28.63 -6.23
CA SER A 124 -8.50 29.22 -6.39
C SER A 124 -7.61 28.54 -7.44
N GLY A 125 -8.15 27.64 -8.28
CA GLY A 125 -7.42 27.01 -9.37
C GLY A 125 -6.54 25.82 -8.96
N PHE A 126 -5.81 25.27 -9.94
CA PHE A 126 -5.05 24.02 -9.80
C PHE A 126 -3.91 24.11 -8.77
N ASP A 127 -3.17 25.22 -8.71
CA ASP A 127 -2.04 25.35 -7.78
C ASP A 127 -2.47 25.28 -6.31
N ALA A 128 -3.62 25.88 -5.98
CA ALA A 128 -4.19 25.80 -4.64
C ALA A 128 -4.64 24.36 -4.30
N ALA A 129 -5.34 23.71 -5.23
CA ALA A 129 -5.77 22.31 -5.07
C ALA A 129 -4.57 21.37 -4.92
N ARG A 130 -3.55 21.53 -5.76
CA ARG A 130 -2.27 20.80 -5.67
C ARG A 130 -1.58 21.02 -4.34
N GLY A 131 -1.54 22.26 -3.85
CA GLY A 131 -0.98 22.60 -2.54
C GLY A 131 -1.69 21.89 -1.38
N LEU A 132 -3.03 21.89 -1.39
CA LEU A 132 -3.84 21.14 -0.43
C LEU A 132 -3.54 19.64 -0.49
N ILE A 133 -3.59 19.03 -1.67
CA ILE A 133 -3.35 17.60 -1.86
C ILE A 133 -1.95 17.24 -1.36
N ARG A 134 -0.93 17.98 -1.77
CA ARG A 134 0.44 17.75 -1.31
C ARG A 134 0.55 17.75 0.22
N LYS A 135 -0.11 18.70 0.89
CA LYS A 135 -0.13 18.77 2.36
C LYS A 135 -0.77 17.54 3.00
N LEU A 136 -1.86 17.04 2.42
CA LEU A 136 -2.56 15.85 2.93
C LEU A 136 -1.78 14.56 2.70
N TYR A 137 -1.03 14.47 1.60
CA TYR A 137 -0.33 13.24 1.20
C TYR A 137 1.11 13.12 1.70
N ILE A 138 1.83 14.22 1.95
CA ILE A 138 3.21 14.17 2.46
C ILE A 138 3.35 13.25 3.70
N PRO A 139 2.51 13.40 4.76
CA PRO A 139 2.64 12.56 5.95
C PRO A 139 2.46 11.06 5.69
N ILE A 140 1.69 10.71 4.65
CA ILE A 140 1.46 9.33 4.21
C ILE A 140 2.68 8.83 3.45
N LEU A 141 3.17 9.63 2.50
CA LEU A 141 4.31 9.26 1.64
C LEU A 141 5.62 9.14 2.40
N GLU A 142 5.81 9.88 3.50
CA GLU A 142 7.00 9.77 4.36
C GLU A 142 7.09 8.43 5.12
N GLN A 143 5.96 7.72 5.26
CA GLN A 143 5.88 6.49 6.06
C GLN A 143 5.89 5.21 5.20
N VAL A 144 5.91 5.32 3.87
CA VAL A 144 5.74 4.18 2.96
C VAL A 144 6.89 4.08 1.95
N ASP A 145 7.31 2.86 1.64
CA ASP A 145 8.22 2.61 0.52
C ASP A 145 7.41 2.55 -0.78
N PRO A 146 7.61 3.46 -1.75
CA PRO A 146 6.85 3.46 -3.00
C PRO A 146 7.07 2.20 -3.85
N ARG A 147 8.16 1.46 -3.65
CA ARG A 147 8.42 0.19 -4.36
C ARG A 147 7.51 -0.94 -3.90
N THR A 148 7.04 -0.87 -2.66
CA THR A 148 6.15 -1.89 -2.08
C THR A 148 4.71 -1.39 -1.98
N LEU A 149 4.50 -0.07 -1.98
CA LEU A 149 3.17 0.53 -1.91
C LEU A 149 2.29 0.05 -3.08
N GLY A 150 1.12 -0.47 -2.72
CA GLY A 150 0.14 -1.02 -3.67
C GLY A 150 0.41 -2.44 -4.14
N LYS A 151 1.50 -3.10 -3.71
CA LYS A 151 1.71 -4.54 -3.95
C LYS A 151 1.06 -5.36 -2.84
N ASP A 152 0.41 -6.45 -3.22
CA ASP A 152 -0.15 -7.40 -2.25
C ASP A 152 0.94 -8.34 -1.70
N ALA A 153 0.66 -8.96 -0.56
CA ALA A 153 1.65 -9.75 0.18
C ALA A 153 2.13 -10.97 -0.63
N LYS A 154 1.27 -11.57 -1.47
CA LYS A 154 1.69 -12.68 -2.35
C LYS A 154 2.67 -12.19 -3.40
N THR A 155 2.39 -11.06 -4.06
CA THR A 155 3.30 -10.46 -5.05
C THR A 155 4.63 -10.09 -4.41
N LEU A 156 4.61 -9.47 -3.23
CA LEU A 156 5.84 -9.11 -2.50
C LEU A 156 6.68 -10.33 -2.13
N LEU A 157 6.06 -11.40 -1.62
CA LEU A 157 6.74 -12.65 -1.32
C LEU A 157 7.33 -13.29 -2.58
N GLN A 158 6.55 -13.34 -3.66
CA GLN A 158 7.00 -13.89 -4.94
C GLN A 158 8.23 -13.14 -5.47
N GLU A 159 8.16 -11.80 -5.57
CA GLU A 159 9.27 -10.99 -6.06
C GLU A 159 10.52 -11.13 -5.18
N TYR A 160 10.34 -11.16 -3.86
CA TYR A 160 11.45 -11.33 -2.91
C TYR A 160 12.16 -12.68 -3.10
N LEU A 161 11.41 -13.77 -3.23
CA LEU A 161 11.96 -15.11 -3.45
C LEU A 161 12.64 -15.23 -4.81
N GLN A 162 12.01 -14.72 -5.87
CA GLN A 162 12.57 -14.73 -7.22
C GLN A 162 13.87 -13.92 -7.30
N GLY A 163 13.91 -12.73 -6.68
CA GLY A 163 15.12 -11.90 -6.59
C GLY A 163 16.31 -12.61 -5.93
N HIS A 164 16.05 -13.57 -5.04
CA HIS A 164 17.06 -14.39 -4.37
C HIS A 164 17.27 -15.77 -5.01
N LYS A 165 16.68 -16.03 -6.18
CA LYS A 165 16.74 -17.34 -6.87
C LYS A 165 16.25 -18.49 -5.97
N ILE A 166 15.17 -18.23 -5.24
CA ILE A 166 14.43 -19.20 -4.45
C ILE A 166 13.14 -19.53 -5.20
N ALA A 167 12.71 -20.79 -5.15
CA ALA A 167 11.47 -21.22 -5.79
C ALA A 167 10.25 -20.46 -5.21
N LEU A 168 9.19 -20.37 -6.00
CA LEU A 168 7.94 -19.73 -5.60
C LEU A 168 7.31 -20.42 -4.36
N PRO A 169 6.55 -19.68 -3.54
CA PRO A 169 5.86 -20.25 -2.39
C PRO A 169 4.70 -21.14 -2.85
N GLN A 170 4.38 -22.17 -2.07
CA GLN A 170 3.23 -23.04 -2.31
C GLN A 170 2.12 -22.69 -1.32
N TYR A 171 0.86 -22.70 -1.78
CA TYR A 171 -0.31 -22.41 -0.95
C TYR A 171 -1.26 -23.59 -0.98
N ASN A 172 -1.65 -24.08 0.21
CA ASN A 172 -2.60 -25.17 0.37
C ASN A 172 -3.72 -24.76 1.33
N VAL A 173 -4.98 -24.92 0.92
CA VAL A 173 -6.12 -24.75 1.84
C VAL A 173 -6.15 -25.99 2.75
N VAL A 174 -5.89 -25.80 4.03
CA VAL A 174 -5.81 -26.90 5.01
C VAL A 174 -7.12 -27.09 5.76
N ALA A 175 -7.92 -26.04 5.90
CA ALA A 175 -9.24 -26.12 6.52
C ALA A 175 -10.22 -25.07 5.98
N THR A 176 -11.52 -25.37 6.13
CA THR A 176 -12.60 -24.41 5.94
C THR A 176 -13.57 -24.57 7.11
N HIS A 177 -13.78 -23.48 7.85
CA HIS A 177 -14.60 -23.43 9.06
C HIS A 177 -15.84 -22.56 8.83
N GLY A 178 -16.85 -22.74 9.67
CA GLY A 178 -18.05 -21.90 9.70
C GLY A 178 -19.13 -22.28 8.67
N ALA A 179 -20.31 -21.67 8.83
CA ALA A 179 -21.43 -21.84 7.91
C ALA A 179 -21.19 -21.13 6.58
N ALA A 180 -21.90 -21.49 5.51
CA ALA A 180 -21.71 -20.95 4.16
C ALA A 180 -21.70 -19.40 4.09
N HIS A 181 -22.50 -18.73 4.92
CA HIS A 181 -22.60 -17.26 4.98
C HIS A 181 -21.56 -16.60 5.90
N SER A 182 -20.71 -17.38 6.57
CA SER A 182 -19.68 -16.93 7.51
C SER A 182 -18.47 -17.89 7.48
N GLN A 183 -18.05 -18.28 6.27
CA GLN A 183 -16.93 -19.19 6.11
C GLN A 183 -15.61 -18.51 6.45
N GLN A 184 -14.71 -19.26 7.06
CA GLN A 184 -13.31 -18.91 7.25
C GLN A 184 -12.44 -19.98 6.60
N PHE A 185 -11.47 -19.55 5.80
CA PHE A 185 -10.50 -20.40 5.15
C PHE A 185 -9.19 -20.32 5.91
N GLU A 186 -8.53 -21.45 6.11
CA GLU A 186 -7.17 -21.54 6.62
C GLU A 186 -6.26 -22.05 5.51
N VAL A 187 -5.19 -21.31 5.24
CA VAL A 187 -4.25 -21.58 4.17
C VAL A 187 -2.84 -21.67 4.74
N GLU A 188 -2.17 -22.78 4.44
CA GLU A 188 -0.74 -22.94 4.66
C GLU A 188 0.03 -22.31 3.50
N CYS A 189 1.05 -21.52 3.81
CA CYS A 189 2.05 -21.02 2.86
C CYS A 189 3.41 -21.62 3.20
N THR A 190 4.02 -22.32 2.25
CA THR A 190 5.32 -22.97 2.43
C THR A 190 6.40 -22.45 1.48
N VAL A 191 7.63 -22.34 1.99
CA VAL A 191 8.83 -22.05 1.19
C VAL A 191 9.87 -23.14 1.49
N PRO A 192 9.84 -24.27 0.76
CA PRO A 192 10.61 -25.48 1.13
C PRO A 192 12.11 -25.25 1.32
N LYS A 193 12.73 -24.44 0.46
CA LYS A 193 14.18 -24.14 0.53
C LYS A 193 14.61 -23.42 1.81
N LEU A 194 13.67 -22.76 2.49
CA LEU A 194 13.89 -22.02 3.72
C LEU A 194 13.28 -22.72 4.93
N GLU A 195 12.66 -23.89 4.74
CA GLU A 195 11.91 -24.62 5.78
C GLU A 195 10.85 -23.76 6.47
N VAL A 196 10.30 -22.77 5.76
CA VAL A 196 9.21 -21.91 6.26
C VAL A 196 7.88 -22.59 5.94
N SER A 197 7.07 -22.79 6.98
CA SER A 197 5.64 -23.09 6.86
C SER A 197 4.88 -22.21 7.86
N VAL A 198 3.89 -21.46 7.35
CA VAL A 198 3.04 -20.57 8.15
C VAL A 198 1.59 -20.69 7.70
N PHE A 199 0.67 -20.38 8.61
CA PHE A 199 -0.76 -20.46 8.37
C PHE A 199 -1.40 -19.08 8.43
N GLY A 200 -2.26 -18.78 7.46
CA GLY A 200 -3.05 -17.55 7.41
C GLY A 200 -4.53 -17.87 7.28
N THR A 201 -5.36 -17.03 7.88
CA THR A 201 -6.82 -17.19 7.85
C THR A 201 -7.51 -16.00 7.21
N GLY A 202 -8.71 -16.23 6.65
CA GLY A 202 -9.50 -15.15 6.04
C GLY A 202 -10.90 -15.57 5.64
N ALA A 203 -11.78 -14.58 5.45
CA ALA A 203 -13.17 -14.80 5.02
C ALA A 203 -13.32 -15.31 3.58
N SER A 204 -12.22 -15.36 2.83
CA SER A 204 -12.14 -15.97 1.50
C SER A 204 -10.78 -16.65 1.34
N ARG A 205 -10.67 -17.60 0.41
CA ARG A 205 -9.38 -18.24 0.05
C ARG A 205 -8.32 -17.20 -0.27
N ARG A 206 -8.65 -16.20 -1.09
CA ARG A 206 -7.74 -15.11 -1.46
C ARG A 206 -7.28 -14.31 -0.24
N ALA A 207 -8.17 -13.99 0.70
CA ALA A 207 -7.80 -13.27 1.92
C ALA A 207 -6.87 -14.10 2.83
N ALA A 208 -7.17 -15.39 2.98
CA ALA A 208 -6.34 -16.32 3.75
C ALA A 208 -4.94 -16.49 3.15
N GLU A 209 -4.83 -16.63 1.82
CA GLU A 209 -3.55 -16.68 1.12
C GLU A 209 -2.73 -15.41 1.32
N GLN A 210 -3.35 -14.22 1.26
CA GLN A 210 -2.68 -12.94 1.50
C GLN A 210 -2.16 -12.84 2.94
N ALA A 211 -2.95 -13.30 3.92
CA ALA A 211 -2.52 -13.35 5.32
C ALA A 211 -1.32 -14.29 5.51
N ALA A 212 -1.37 -15.49 4.92
CA ALA A 212 -0.29 -16.47 4.98
C ALA A 212 0.98 -15.94 4.29
N ALA A 213 0.84 -15.29 3.12
CA ALA A 213 1.95 -14.69 2.38
C ALA A 213 2.66 -13.59 3.17
N LYS A 214 1.91 -12.77 3.90
CA LYS A 214 2.48 -11.71 4.75
C LYS A 214 3.38 -12.31 5.84
N LEU A 215 2.88 -13.31 6.56
CA LEU A 215 3.65 -14.01 7.59
C LEU A 215 4.89 -14.69 7.01
N ALA A 216 4.75 -15.31 5.84
CA ALA A 216 5.87 -15.98 5.16
C ALA A 216 6.92 -14.96 4.73
N LEU A 217 6.52 -13.80 4.19
CA LEU A 217 7.43 -12.72 3.81
C LEU A 217 8.25 -12.24 5.01
N ASP A 218 7.61 -12.00 6.15
CA ASP A 218 8.28 -11.55 7.38
C ASP A 218 9.35 -12.56 7.83
N GLU A 219 9.09 -13.85 7.71
CA GLU A 219 10.03 -14.89 8.12
C GLU A 219 11.17 -15.10 7.11
N VAL A 220 10.83 -15.11 5.83
CA VAL A 220 11.79 -15.23 4.71
C VAL A 220 12.80 -14.08 4.74
N GLN A 221 12.35 -12.84 5.03
CA GLN A 221 13.22 -11.67 5.13
C GLN A 221 14.28 -11.78 6.25
N LYS A 222 14.00 -12.53 7.32
CA LYS A 222 14.96 -12.79 8.40
C LYS A 222 15.96 -13.90 8.05
N LEU A 223 15.50 -14.94 7.34
CA LEU A 223 16.27 -16.16 7.07
C LEU A 223 17.22 -16.02 5.88
N VAL A 224 16.79 -15.34 4.80
CA VAL A 224 17.60 -15.21 3.57
C VAL A 224 18.98 -14.57 3.82
N PRO A 225 19.10 -13.46 4.59
CA PRO A 225 20.42 -12.90 4.91
C PRO A 225 21.36 -13.88 5.62
N GLN A 226 20.82 -14.77 6.46
CA GLN A 226 21.61 -15.75 7.22
C GLN A 226 22.14 -16.87 6.31
N LEU A 227 21.32 -17.35 5.39
CA LEU A 227 21.72 -18.32 4.36
C LEU A 227 22.82 -17.78 3.44
N LEU A 228 22.72 -16.52 3.04
CA LEU A 228 23.75 -15.86 2.23
C LEU A 228 25.08 -15.70 2.99
N LYS A 229 25.03 -15.41 4.30
CA LYS A 229 26.22 -15.35 5.15
C LYS A 229 26.89 -16.72 5.31
N ARG A 230 26.12 -17.78 5.58
CA ARG A 230 26.64 -19.17 5.71
C ARG A 230 27.32 -19.63 4.43
N SER A 231 26.69 -19.44 3.27
CA SER A 231 27.28 -19.84 1.98
C SER A 231 28.58 -19.11 1.62
N ARG A 232 28.76 -17.85 2.07
CA ARG A 232 30.03 -17.10 1.92
C ARG A 232 31.13 -17.60 2.88
N ALA A 233 30.79 -17.93 4.13
CA ALA A 233 31.74 -18.47 5.10
C ALA A 233 32.28 -19.85 4.69
N GLU A 234 31.41 -20.73 4.16
CA GLU A 234 31.82 -22.05 3.67
C GLU A 234 32.74 -21.95 2.44
N ARG A 235 32.51 -20.98 1.55
CA ARG A 235 33.37 -20.74 0.38
C ARG A 235 34.76 -20.22 0.76
N THR A 236 34.86 -19.39 1.80
CA THR A 236 36.14 -18.83 2.28
C THR A 236 36.93 -19.82 3.14
N GLY A 237 36.26 -20.72 3.88
CA GLY A 237 36.91 -21.81 4.60
C GLY A 237 37.53 -22.88 3.70
N LYS A 238 36.95 -23.13 2.50
CA LYS A 238 37.45 -24.14 1.55
C LYS A 238 38.72 -23.74 0.78
N THR A 239 39.18 -22.49 0.87
CA THR A 239 40.38 -22.00 0.15
C THR A 239 41.69 -22.22 0.90
N ARG A 240 41.67 -22.66 2.17
CA ARG A 240 42.85 -23.20 2.87
C ARG A 240 43.00 -24.70 2.58
N LYS A 241 43.47 -25.06 1.37
CA LYS A 241 43.95 -26.43 1.13
C LYS A 241 45.34 -26.61 1.74
N GLN A 242 45.50 -27.72 2.46
CA GLN A 242 46.74 -28.20 3.08
C GLN A 242 47.92 -28.18 2.09
N PRO A 243 49.16 -27.92 2.56
CA PRO A 243 50.34 -28.12 1.74
C PRO A 243 50.39 -29.59 1.32
N VAL A 244 50.49 -29.82 0.01
CA VAL A 244 50.70 -31.14 -0.58
C VAL A 244 52.03 -31.69 -0.01
N PRO A 245 52.06 -32.87 0.62
CA PRO A 245 53.31 -33.44 1.09
C PRO A 245 54.23 -33.73 -0.12
N PRO A 246 55.54 -33.52 -0.01
CA PRO A 246 56.46 -33.75 -1.12
C PRO A 246 56.46 -35.24 -1.51
N ASP A 247 56.39 -35.48 -2.81
CA ASP A 247 56.36 -36.79 -3.45
C ASP A 247 57.69 -37.55 -3.21
N PRO A 248 57.68 -38.77 -2.63
CA PRO A 248 58.91 -39.52 -2.32
C PRO A 248 59.65 -40.08 -3.54
N GLN A 249 59.13 -39.97 -4.76
CA GLN A 249 59.70 -40.66 -5.93
C GLN A 249 60.67 -39.83 -6.80
N LEU A 250 61.06 -38.62 -6.37
CA LEU A 250 61.96 -37.76 -7.15
C LEU A 250 63.46 -37.87 -6.78
N SER A 251 63.93 -39.03 -6.29
CA SER A 251 65.34 -39.24 -5.93
C SER A 251 66.03 -40.40 -6.66
N LEU A 252 65.59 -40.75 -7.89
CA LEU A 252 66.21 -41.82 -8.67
C LEU A 252 66.38 -41.57 -10.17
N ARG A 253 66.36 -40.31 -10.61
CA ARG A 253 66.86 -39.94 -11.95
C ARG A 253 67.75 -38.72 -11.83
N LEU A 254 69.05 -38.97 -11.70
CA LEU A 254 70.19 -38.13 -12.12
C LEU A 254 71.44 -38.66 -11.43
N LYS A 255 72.11 -39.62 -12.08
CA LYS A 255 73.56 -39.89 -12.05
C LYS A 255 73.86 -41.02 -13.04
N GLU A 256 73.66 -40.71 -14.32
CA GLU A 256 74.55 -41.11 -15.41
C GLU A 256 75.03 -39.82 -16.08
#